data_AF-A0A2I2KU28-F1
#
_entry.id   AF-A0A2I2KU28-F1
#
_cell.length_a   1.000
_cell.length_b   1.000
_cell.length_c   1.000
_cell.angle_alpha   90.00
_cell.angle_beta   90.00
_cell.angle_gamma   90.00
#
_symmetry.space_group_name_H-M   'P 1'
#
loop_
_entity.id
_entity.type
_entity.pdbx_description
1 polymer ?
#
loop_
_entity_poly.entity_id
_entity_poly.type
_entity_poly.pdbx_seq_one_letter_code
_entity_poly.pdbx_strand_id
1 'polypeptide(L)'
;MLAVKIAEVFGWERVPVVADGHAPLVLHLLSPAGRPVAVTSDLASFWRTGYPQVRAELRGRYPRHPWPDDPTTASPTRRAAPRTRER
;
A
#
# COMPACT_ATOMS: atom_id res chain seq x y z
N MET A 1 8.30 12.18 -7.65
CA MET A 1 8.09 10.75 -7.31
C MET A 1 8.26 10.60 -5.80
N LEU A 2 7.47 9.75 -5.14
CA LEU A 2 7.41 9.63 -3.68
C LEU A 2 7.58 8.17 -3.26
N ALA A 3 8.54 7.88 -2.37
CA ALA A 3 8.73 6.55 -1.81
C ALA A 3 7.90 6.38 -0.52
N VAL A 4 7.01 5.39 -0.49
CA VAL A 4 6.05 5.19 0.61
C VAL A 4 5.76 3.70 0.82
N LYS A 5 5.59 3.26 2.06
CA LYS A 5 5.23 1.87 2.35
C LYS A 5 3.79 1.61 1.92
N ILE A 6 3.53 0.46 1.30
CA ILE A 6 2.21 0.10 0.77
C ILE A 6 1.11 0.12 1.85
N ALA A 7 1.45 -0.20 3.11
CA ALA A 7 0.52 -0.13 4.24
C ALA A 7 0.20 1.29 4.73
N GLU A 8 0.95 2.31 4.31
CA GLU A 8 0.68 3.72 4.62
C GLU A 8 -0.22 4.41 3.57
N VAL A 9 -0.53 3.72 2.46
CA VAL A 9 -1.46 4.18 1.41
C VAL A 9 -2.72 3.33 1.28
N PHE A 10 -2.94 2.36 2.18
CA PHE A 10 -4.29 1.79 2.34
C PHE A 10 -5.28 2.90 2.69
N GLY A 11 -6.51 2.81 2.21
CA GLY A 11 -7.50 3.88 2.33
C GLY A 11 -7.39 4.98 1.25
N TRP A 12 -6.43 4.89 0.33
CA TRP A 12 -6.27 5.87 -0.77
C TRP A 12 -6.77 5.27 -2.09
N GLU A 13 -7.82 5.84 -2.68
CA GLU A 13 -8.28 5.44 -4.03
C GLU A 13 -7.33 5.89 -5.15
N ARG A 14 -6.70 7.07 -4.99
CA ARG A 14 -5.95 7.77 -6.03
C ARG A 14 -4.63 8.32 -5.49
N VAL A 15 -3.66 8.57 -6.37
CA VAL A 15 -2.44 9.31 -5.99
C VAL A 15 -2.76 10.79 -5.74
N PRO A 16 -2.03 11.48 -4.85
CA PRO A 16 -2.11 12.93 -4.76
C PRO A 16 -1.64 13.58 -6.06
N VAL A 17 -2.24 14.72 -6.39
CA VAL A 17 -1.93 15.51 -7.59
C VAL A 17 -1.33 16.85 -7.13
N VAL A 18 -0.22 17.25 -7.75
CA VAL A 18 0.51 18.49 -7.45
C VAL A 18 0.50 19.43 -8.67
N ALA A 19 1.09 20.62 -8.52
CA ALA A 19 0.99 21.72 -9.50
C ALA A 19 -0.48 21.99 -9.88
N ASP A 20 -1.26 22.41 -8.87
CA ASP A 20 -2.66 22.84 -8.99
C ASP A 20 -3.60 21.86 -9.73
N GLY A 21 -3.31 20.56 -9.63
CA GLY A 21 -4.09 19.49 -10.24
C GLY A 21 -3.56 19.00 -11.61
N HIS A 22 -2.43 19.53 -12.09
CA HIS A 22 -1.89 19.19 -13.41
C HIS A 22 -0.91 18.00 -13.42
N ALA A 23 -0.31 17.61 -12.28
CA ALA A 23 0.72 16.57 -12.24
C ALA A 23 0.45 15.47 -11.17
N PRO A 24 0.00 14.25 -11.54
CA PRO A 24 -0.18 13.15 -10.59
C PRO A 24 1.16 12.61 -10.07
N LEU A 25 1.26 12.35 -8.77
CA LEU A 25 2.49 11.80 -8.18
C LEU A 25 2.69 10.33 -8.54
N VAL A 26 3.82 10.02 -9.20
CA VAL A 26 4.34 8.65 -9.23
C VAL A 26 4.74 8.23 -7.81
N LEU A 27 4.18 7.12 -7.34
CA LEU A 27 4.52 6.46 -6.08
C LEU A 27 5.48 5.29 -6.33
N HIS A 28 6.57 5.26 -5.57
CA HIS A 28 7.43 4.09 -5.39
C HIS A 28 6.90 3.32 -4.16
N LEU A 29 6.07 2.30 -4.38
CA LEU A 29 5.44 1.54 -3.31
C LEU A 29 6.44 0.54 -2.72
N LEU A 30 6.61 0.56 -1.40
CA LEU A 30 7.59 -0.23 -0.66
C LEU A 30 6.93 -1.30 0.23
N SER A 31 7.62 -2.44 0.35
CA SER A 31 7.40 -3.44 1.41
C SER A 31 7.68 -2.89 2.82
N PRO A 32 7.29 -3.59 3.90
CA PRO A 32 7.58 -3.16 5.27
C PRO A 32 9.07 -2.89 5.56
N ALA A 33 9.96 -3.65 4.90
CA ALA A 33 11.42 -3.51 4.98
C ALA A 33 12.02 -2.48 3.99
N GLY A 34 11.20 -1.62 3.38
CA GLY A 34 11.67 -0.52 2.51
C GLY A 34 12.10 -0.94 1.10
N ARG A 35 12.03 -2.23 0.74
CA ARG A 35 12.31 -2.69 -0.64
C ARG A 35 11.14 -2.31 -1.56
N PRO A 36 11.37 -1.75 -2.76
CA PRO A 36 10.32 -1.51 -3.75
C PRO A 36 9.56 -2.79 -4.13
N VAL A 37 8.25 -2.66 -4.35
CA VAL A 37 7.37 -3.76 -4.81
C VAL A 37 6.50 -3.36 -6.01
N ALA A 38 6.23 -2.07 -6.20
CA ALA A 38 5.51 -1.55 -7.37
C ALA A 38 5.85 -0.08 -7.62
N VAL A 39 5.57 0.38 -8.83
CA VAL A 39 5.70 1.78 -9.27
C VAL A 39 4.40 2.16 -9.96
N THR A 40 3.72 3.23 -9.54
CA THR A 40 2.47 3.66 -10.20
C THR A 40 2.17 5.15 -10.03
N SER A 41 1.58 5.76 -11.05
CA SER A 41 0.82 7.02 -10.97
C SER A 41 -0.71 6.82 -10.99
N ASP A 42 -1.17 5.58 -11.23
CA ASP A 42 -2.58 5.19 -11.12
C ASP A 42 -2.71 4.16 -9.98
N LEU A 43 -3.16 4.65 -8.83
CA LEU A 43 -3.34 3.84 -7.63
C LEU A 43 -4.61 2.97 -7.71
N ALA A 44 -5.64 3.42 -8.44
CA ALA A 44 -6.91 2.71 -8.58
C ALA A 44 -6.75 1.45 -9.45
N SER A 45 -6.03 1.56 -10.58
CA SER A 45 -5.67 0.38 -11.37
C SER A 45 -4.70 -0.53 -10.62
N PHE A 46 -3.73 0.03 -9.88
CA PHE A 46 -2.82 -0.79 -9.05
C PHE A 46 -3.58 -1.64 -8.02
N TRP A 47 -4.53 -1.09 -7.28
CA TRP A 47 -5.33 -1.88 -6.32
C TRP A 47 -6.14 -2.98 -6.98
N ARG A 48 -6.67 -2.74 -8.18
CA ARG A 48 -7.50 -3.70 -8.93
C ARG A 48 -6.69 -4.84 -9.57
N THR A 49 -5.47 -4.60 -10.04
CA THR A 49 -4.72 -5.57 -10.87
C THR A 49 -3.35 -5.96 -10.31
N GLY A 50 -2.57 -5.01 -9.79
CA GLY A 50 -1.21 -5.25 -9.28
C GLY A 50 -1.18 -5.72 -7.83
N TYR A 51 -2.06 -5.18 -6.98
CA TYR A 51 -2.07 -5.48 -5.55
C TYR A 51 -2.33 -6.95 -5.22
N PRO A 52 -3.24 -7.71 -5.88
CA PRO A 52 -3.45 -9.12 -5.57
C PRO A 52 -2.16 -9.97 -5.63
N GLN A 53 -1.30 -9.71 -6.63
CA GLN A 53 -0.01 -10.38 -6.78
C GLN A 53 1.00 -9.92 -5.72
N VAL A 54 1.13 -8.61 -5.51
CA VAL A 54 2.01 -8.03 -4.46
C VAL A 54 1.60 -8.52 -3.07
N ARG A 55 0.29 -8.63 -2.81
CA ARG A 55 -0.30 -9.13 -1.57
C ARG A 55 0.05 -10.60 -1.33
N ALA A 56 -0.05 -11.45 -2.36
CA ALA A 56 0.32 -12.87 -2.24
C ALA A 56 1.80 -13.04 -1.84
N GLU A 57 2.69 -12.28 -2.48
CA GLU A 57 4.13 -12.29 -2.16
C GLU A 57 4.40 -11.76 -0.73
N LEU A 58 3.86 -10.58 -0.40
CA LEU A 58 4.11 -9.93 0.88
C LEU A 58 3.47 -10.66 2.06
N ARG A 59 2.34 -11.35 1.87
CA ARG A 59 1.72 -12.19 2.91
C ARG A 59 2.62 -13.38 3.28
N GLY A 60 3.32 -13.98 2.31
CA GLY A 60 4.31 -15.03 2.57
C GLY A 60 5.57 -14.50 3.27
N ARG A 61 6.11 -13.36 2.82
CA ARG A 61 7.34 -12.76 3.37
C ARG A 61 7.15 -12.05 4.72
N TYR A 62 5.95 -11.53 4.98
CA TYR A 62 5.63 -10.67 6.13
C TYR A 62 4.28 -11.05 6.79
N PRO A 63 4.10 -12.27 7.31
CA PRO A 63 2.80 -12.77 7.78
C PRO A 63 2.22 -12.05 9.02
N ARG A 64 3.00 -11.18 9.69
CA ARG A 64 2.55 -10.38 10.84
C ARG A 64 2.02 -8.98 10.47
N HIS A 65 2.00 -8.63 9.19
CA HIS A 65 1.46 -7.36 8.71
C HIS A 65 0.01 -7.54 8.22
N PRO A 66 -0.86 -6.52 8.37
CA PRO A 66 -2.21 -6.56 7.82
C PRO A 66 -2.14 -6.49 6.28
N TRP A 67 -2.73 -7.50 5.63
CA TRP A 67 -2.82 -7.62 4.18
C TRP A 67 -4.30 -7.73 3.78
N PRO A 68 -5.06 -6.62 3.79
CA PRO A 68 -6.51 -6.63 3.57
C PRO A 68 -6.87 -7.17 2.18
N ASP A 69 -8.07 -7.72 2.03
CA ASP A 69 -8.61 -8.12 0.73
C ASP A 69 -9.08 -6.89 -0.07
N ASP A 70 -9.65 -5.89 0.60
CA ASP A 70 -9.89 -4.55 0.06
C ASP A 70 -8.89 -3.53 0.64
N PRO A 71 -7.94 -3.02 -0.17
CA PRO A 71 -6.98 -1.99 0.27
C PRO A 71 -7.55 -0.57 0.26
N THR A 72 -8.72 -0.32 -0.34
CA THR A 72 -9.28 1.03 -0.52
C THR A 72 -10.10 1.51 0.68
N THR A 73 -10.62 0.59 1.51
CA THR A 73 -11.34 0.92 2.75
C THR A 73 -10.52 0.68 4.03
N ALA A 74 -9.40 -0.05 3.94
CA ALA A 74 -8.56 -0.38 5.10
C ALA A 74 -7.75 0.82 5.63
N SER A 75 -7.69 1.00 6.95
CA SER A 75 -7.01 2.16 7.56
C SER A 75 -5.48 2.14 7.38
N PRO A 76 -4.86 3.24 6.89
CA PRO A 76 -3.41 3.30 6.69
C PRO A 76 -2.65 3.15 8.00
N THR A 77 -1.70 2.23 8.05
CA THR A 77 -1.10 1.73 9.29
C THR A 77 0.41 1.60 9.21
N ARG A 78 1.13 2.40 10.02
CA ARG A 78 2.61 2.41 10.14
C ARG A 78 3.22 1.23 10.92
N ARG A 79 2.42 0.39 11.56
CA ARG A 79 2.84 -0.65 12.51
C ARG A 79 2.48 -2.05 12.01
N ALA A 80 3.15 -3.08 12.51
CA ALA A 80 2.61 -4.44 12.42
C ALA A 80 1.36 -4.55 13.33
N ALA A 81 0.51 -5.54 13.11
CA ALA A 81 -0.69 -5.71 13.92
C ALA A 81 -0.30 -5.94 15.40
N PRO A 82 -0.96 -5.27 16.37
CA PRO A 82 -0.73 -5.55 17.78
C PRO A 82 -1.17 -6.99 18.09
N ARG A 83 -0.49 -7.63 19.05
CA ARG A 83 -0.89 -8.96 19.51
C ARG A 83 -2.27 -8.87 20.18
N THR A 84 -3.31 -9.41 19.55
CA THR A 84 -4.52 -9.79 20.28
C THR A 84 -4.10 -10.73 21.40
N ARG A 85 -4.32 -10.30 22.64
CA ARG A 85 -4.23 -11.15 23.82
C ARG A 85 -5.67 -11.48 24.19
N GLU A 86 -6.17 -12.59 23.66
CA GLU A 86 -7.42 -13.18 24.12
C GLU A 86 -7.38 -13.38 25.65
N ARG A 87 -8.55 -13.28 26.27
CA ARG A 87 -8.76 -13.20 27.71
C ARG A 87 -9.83 -14.20 28.12
#